data_AF-A0A1N6WJZ6-F1
#
_entry.id   AF-A0A1N6WJZ6-F1
#
_cell.length_a   1.000
_cell.length_b   1.000
_cell.length_c   1.000
_cell.angle_alpha   90.00
_cell.angle_beta   90.00
_cell.angle_gamma   90.00
#
_symmetry.space_group_name_H-M   'P 1'
#
loop_
_entity.id
_entity.type
_entity.pdbx_description
1 polymer ?
#
loop_
_entity_poly.entity_id
_entity_poly.type
_entity_poly.pdbx_seq_one_letter_code
_entity_poly.pdbx_strand_id
1 'polypeptide(L)'
;MTTQVTLKIKEEDGQVKKIQHEIEEINLFQFEDVMKSVKEIFTEVQQDEALKAMFSELFDNAGAEGEDIEKSIDAKFIQNAIGSFETLAVHMPGKAFALLSALSGIDLKLLKSQKAGDVFDIFDAVVEENDLERLFNRAKKSLAATKVKMAFMKKVKKATETVSASVKP
;
A
#
# COMPACT_ATOMS: atom_id res chain seq x y z
N MET A 1 3.53 -0.51 22.27
CA MET A 1 4.56 0.49 22.60
C MET A 1 5.04 0.95 21.24
N THR A 2 4.99 2.23 20.94
CA THR A 2 5.31 2.75 19.60
C THR A 2 6.82 2.74 19.38
N THR A 3 7.25 2.18 18.26
CA THR A 3 8.65 2.10 17.87
C THR A 3 9.16 3.47 17.42
N GLN A 4 10.26 3.92 18.00
CA GLN A 4 10.89 5.19 17.66
C GLN A 4 12.13 4.98 16.81
N VAL A 5 12.20 5.72 15.71
CA VAL A 5 13.35 5.74 14.81
C VAL A 5 14.03 7.10 14.85
N THR A 6 15.35 7.11 14.64
CA THR A 6 16.14 8.35 14.65
C THR A 6 16.40 8.81 13.22
N LEU A 7 15.81 9.93 12.83
CA LEU A 7 16.05 10.60 11.57
C LEU A 7 17.23 11.57 11.70
N LYS A 8 18.14 11.54 10.73
CA LYS A 8 19.29 12.43 10.64
C LYS A 8 19.06 13.42 9.51
N ILE A 9 18.96 14.70 9.85
CA ILE A 9 18.77 15.81 8.90
C ILE A 9 20.09 16.56 8.81
N LYS A 10 20.62 16.72 7.59
CA LYS A 10 21.78 17.55 7.35
C LYS A 10 21.33 18.99 7.10
N GLU A 11 21.75 19.90 7.95
CA GLU A 11 21.46 21.33 7.82
C GLU A 11 22.43 22.00 6.82
N GLU A 12 22.07 23.20 6.35
CA GLU A 12 22.83 23.94 5.34
C GLU A 12 24.25 24.31 5.79
N ASP A 13 24.46 24.40 7.10
CA ASP A 13 25.76 24.66 7.74
C ASP A 13 26.64 23.40 7.89
N GLY A 14 26.13 22.24 7.46
CA GLY A 14 26.81 20.94 7.53
C GLY A 14 26.61 20.19 8.84
N GLN A 15 25.89 20.73 9.82
CA GLN A 15 25.55 20.04 11.07
C GLN A 15 24.48 18.95 10.81
N VAL A 16 24.52 17.89 11.62
CA VAL A 16 23.55 16.80 11.57
C VAL A 16 22.62 16.89 12.77
N LYS A 17 21.37 17.29 12.53
CA LYS A 17 20.31 17.27 13.53
C LYS A 17 19.69 15.88 13.59
N LYS A 18 19.54 15.36 14.81
CA LYS A 18 18.82 14.10 15.07
C LYS A 18 17.42 14.42 15.55
N ILE A 19 16.42 13.86 14.89
CA ILE A 19 15.01 13.98 15.27
C ILE A 19 14.50 12.56 15.53
N GLN A 20 13.82 12.37 16.66
CA GLN A 20 13.09 11.13 16.88
C GLN A 20 11.74 11.21 16.17
N HIS A 21 11.44 10.18 15.41
CA HIS A 21 10.18 10.01 14.71
C HIS A 21 9.51 8.76 15.26
N GLU A 22 8.23 8.89 15.62
CA GLU A 22 7.42 7.80 16.11
C GLU A 22 6.78 7.10 14.92
N ILE A 23 6.99 5.79 14.81
CA ILE A 23 6.29 4.96 13.83
C ILE A 23 4.95 4.59 14.47
N GLU A 24 3.88 5.12 13.89
CA GLU A 24 2.50 4.87 14.29
C GLU A 24 1.81 3.92 13.31
N GLU A 25 0.67 3.34 13.72
CA GLU A 25 -0.23 2.65 12.80
C GLU A 25 -0.63 3.57 11.64
N ILE A 26 -0.57 3.07 10.41
CA ILE A 26 -0.93 3.89 9.24
C ILE A 26 -2.36 4.42 9.32
N ASN A 27 -2.51 5.71 9.01
CA ASN A 27 -3.82 6.33 8.86
C ASN A 27 -4.43 6.06 7.46
N LEU A 28 -5.65 6.55 7.24
CA LEU A 28 -6.38 6.31 5.98
C LEU A 28 -5.69 6.92 4.75
N PHE A 29 -5.04 8.08 4.87
CA PHE A 29 -4.35 8.72 3.76
C PHE A 29 -3.06 7.96 3.41
N GLN A 30 -2.30 7.56 4.43
CA GLN A 30 -1.14 6.70 4.25
C GLN A 30 -1.53 5.37 3.60
N PHE A 31 -2.64 4.75 4.02
CA PHE A 31 -3.16 3.55 3.39
C PHE A 31 -3.50 3.76 1.91
N GLU A 32 -4.11 4.90 1.54
CA GLU A 32 -4.37 5.25 0.15
C GLU A 32 -3.07 5.34 -0.67
N ASP A 33 -2.04 5.98 -0.11
CA ASP A 33 -0.75 6.17 -0.78
C ASP A 33 0.06 4.86 -0.88
N VAL A 34 -0.06 3.97 0.11
CA VAL A 34 0.43 2.59 0.01
C VAL A 34 -0.23 1.88 -1.16
N MET A 35 -1.57 1.92 -1.27
CA MET A 35 -2.29 1.27 -2.36
C MET A 35 -1.93 1.84 -3.73
N LYS A 36 -1.73 3.16 -3.86
CA LYS A 36 -1.22 3.77 -5.09
C LYS A 36 0.18 3.25 -5.43
N SER A 37 1.09 3.23 -4.47
CA SER A 37 2.46 2.75 -4.65
C SER A 37 2.48 1.29 -5.10
N VAL A 38 1.68 0.42 -4.46
CA VAL A 38 1.53 -0.98 -4.85
C VAL A 38 0.97 -1.13 -6.26
N LYS A 39 -0.03 -0.33 -6.64
CA LYS A 39 -0.60 -0.35 -8.00
C LYS A 39 0.43 0.05 -9.05
N GLU A 40 1.23 1.05 -8.77
CA GLU A 40 2.31 1.47 -9.66
C GLU A 40 3.37 0.38 -9.81
N ILE A 41 3.79 -0.25 -8.70
CA ILE A 41 4.68 -1.41 -8.70
C ILE A 41 4.12 -2.53 -9.58
N PHE A 42 2.86 -2.91 -9.37
CA PHE A 42 2.19 -3.94 -10.16
C PHE A 42 2.21 -3.59 -11.66
N THR A 43 1.83 -2.36 -11.99
CA THR A 43 1.73 -1.90 -13.38
C THR A 43 3.10 -1.93 -14.07
N GLU A 44 4.14 -1.46 -13.39
CA GLU A 44 5.51 -1.44 -13.92
C GLU A 44 6.05 -2.86 -14.12
N VAL A 45 5.84 -3.75 -13.15
CA VAL A 45 6.21 -5.17 -13.25
C VAL A 45 5.46 -5.86 -14.41
N GLN A 46 4.18 -5.53 -14.65
CA GLN A 46 3.43 -6.11 -15.76
C GLN A 46 3.86 -5.59 -17.15
N GLN A 47 4.35 -4.36 -17.23
CA GLN A 47 4.71 -3.71 -18.49
C GLN A 47 6.12 -4.03 -18.96
N ASP A 48 6.98 -4.52 -18.06
CA ASP A 48 8.36 -4.88 -18.36
C ASP A 48 8.56 -6.39 -18.21
N GLU A 49 8.83 -7.08 -19.32
CA GLU A 49 9.02 -8.54 -19.35
C GLU A 49 10.18 -9.02 -18.47
N ALA A 50 11.24 -8.21 -18.31
CA ALA A 50 12.37 -8.57 -17.47
C ALA A 50 12.01 -8.44 -15.97
N LEU A 51 11.30 -7.38 -15.59
CA LEU A 51 10.77 -7.23 -14.24
C LEU A 51 9.73 -8.30 -13.94
N LYS A 52 8.82 -8.58 -14.88
CA LYS A 52 7.81 -9.64 -14.76
C LYS A 52 8.44 -11.00 -14.49
N ALA A 53 9.47 -11.36 -15.26
CA ALA A 53 10.20 -12.61 -15.07
C ALA A 53 10.88 -12.65 -13.70
N MET A 54 11.58 -11.58 -13.32
CA MET A 54 12.31 -11.50 -12.06
C MET A 54 11.38 -11.55 -10.83
N PHE A 55 10.23 -10.89 -10.91
CA PHE A 55 9.26 -10.83 -9.81
C PHE A 55 8.18 -11.91 -9.88
N SER A 56 8.20 -12.79 -10.89
CA SER A 56 7.20 -13.86 -11.04
C SER A 56 7.17 -14.80 -9.83
N GLU A 57 8.33 -15.14 -9.28
CA GLU A 57 8.48 -15.97 -8.07
C GLU A 57 8.00 -15.25 -6.80
N LEU A 58 8.13 -13.92 -6.77
CA LEU A 58 7.74 -13.09 -5.64
C LEU A 58 6.26 -12.75 -5.67
N PHE A 59 5.62 -12.66 -6.83
CA PHE A 59 4.25 -12.16 -6.97
C PHE A 59 3.23 -13.16 -7.50
N ASP A 60 3.66 -14.40 -7.82
CA ASP A 60 2.87 -15.64 -7.88
C ASP A 60 1.38 -15.40 -8.20
N ASN A 61 1.14 -14.78 -9.37
CA ASN A 61 -0.10 -14.19 -9.95
C ASN A 61 0.14 -12.88 -10.74
N ALA A 62 1.39 -12.45 -10.94
CA ALA A 62 1.76 -11.39 -11.89
C ALA A 62 1.52 -11.78 -13.38
N GLY A 63 0.48 -12.56 -13.67
CA GLY A 63 0.13 -13.11 -14.98
C GLY A 63 -1.34 -12.93 -15.36
N ALA A 64 -2.05 -11.96 -14.76
CA ALA A 64 -3.41 -11.63 -15.17
C ALA A 64 -3.38 -10.71 -16.40
N GLU A 65 -3.18 -11.31 -17.58
CA GLU A 65 -3.40 -10.62 -18.85
C GLU A 65 -4.90 -10.24 -18.98
N GLY A 66 -5.20 -8.94 -18.85
CA GLY A 66 -6.48 -8.36 -19.29
C GLY A 66 -7.59 -8.25 -18.23
N GLU A 67 -7.37 -8.60 -16.96
CA GLU A 67 -8.35 -8.34 -15.89
C GLU A 67 -8.08 -6.99 -15.18
N ASP A 68 -9.16 -6.37 -14.64
CA ASP A 68 -9.09 -5.14 -13.85
C ASP A 68 -7.89 -5.19 -12.88
N ILE A 69 -6.94 -4.26 -13.01
CA ILE A 69 -5.74 -4.15 -12.15
C ILE A 69 -6.10 -4.19 -10.65
N GLU A 70 -7.26 -3.62 -10.28
CA GLU A 70 -7.76 -3.63 -8.90
C GLU A 70 -8.20 -5.00 -8.39
N LYS A 71 -8.52 -5.95 -9.28
CA LYS A 71 -8.85 -7.35 -8.92
C LYS A 71 -7.60 -8.20 -8.79
N SER A 72 -6.57 -7.89 -9.58
CA SER A 72 -5.29 -8.61 -9.59
C SER A 72 -4.37 -8.23 -8.43
N ILE A 73 -4.51 -7.01 -7.88
CA ILE A 73 -3.84 -6.61 -6.64
C ILE A 73 -4.60 -7.21 -5.46
N ASP A 74 -4.19 -8.40 -5.04
CA ASP A 74 -4.72 -9.08 -3.86
C ASP A 74 -3.85 -8.83 -2.61
N ALA A 75 -4.30 -9.37 -1.48
CA ALA A 75 -3.58 -9.23 -0.22
C ALA A 75 -2.18 -9.85 -0.27
N LYS A 76 -2.00 -10.92 -1.05
CA LYS A 76 -0.72 -11.61 -1.21
C LYS A 76 0.26 -10.74 -2.01
N PHE A 77 -0.20 -10.11 -3.10
CA PHE A 77 0.62 -9.16 -3.86
C PHE A 77 1.08 -7.99 -2.99
N ILE A 78 0.16 -7.41 -2.21
CA ILE A 78 0.50 -6.30 -1.32
C ILE A 78 1.52 -6.73 -0.26
N GLN A 79 1.29 -7.87 0.41
CA GLN A 79 2.22 -8.44 1.39
C GLN A 79 3.59 -8.70 0.78
N ASN A 80 3.62 -9.30 -0.40
CA ASN A 80 4.86 -9.60 -1.09
C ASN A 80 5.57 -8.32 -1.53
N ALA A 81 4.84 -7.28 -1.95
CA ALA A 81 5.46 -6.00 -2.33
C ALA A 81 6.12 -5.35 -1.12
N ILE A 82 5.51 -5.41 0.05
CA ILE A 82 6.11 -4.86 1.28
C ILE A 82 7.25 -5.75 1.78
N GLY A 83 7.05 -7.07 1.80
CA GLY A 83 8.05 -8.05 2.26
C GLY A 83 9.26 -8.19 1.35
N SER A 84 9.16 -7.81 0.08
CA SER A 84 10.27 -7.79 -0.88
C SER A 84 10.91 -6.40 -1.02
N PHE A 85 10.83 -5.56 0.02
CA PHE A 85 11.38 -4.21 0.02
C PHE A 85 12.85 -4.18 -0.45
N GLU A 86 13.69 -5.12 -0.03
CA GLU A 86 15.09 -5.19 -0.46
C GLU A 86 15.22 -5.36 -1.98
N THR A 87 14.46 -6.29 -2.56
CA THR A 87 14.45 -6.51 -4.02
C THR A 87 13.91 -5.29 -4.75
N LEU A 88 12.84 -4.67 -4.23
CA LEU A 88 12.32 -3.43 -4.79
C LEU A 88 13.35 -2.29 -4.69
N ALA A 89 14.10 -2.18 -3.60
CA ALA A 89 15.08 -1.11 -3.40
C ALA A 89 16.24 -1.21 -4.40
N VAL A 90 16.59 -2.43 -4.83
CA VAL A 90 17.62 -2.67 -5.84
C VAL A 90 17.12 -2.36 -7.25
N HIS A 91 15.91 -2.83 -7.60
CA HIS A 91 15.45 -2.82 -8.99
C HIS A 91 14.47 -1.69 -9.33
N MET A 92 13.67 -1.27 -8.37
CA MET A 92 12.71 -0.16 -8.48
C MET A 92 12.85 0.80 -7.28
N PRO A 93 14.04 1.40 -7.06
CA PRO A 93 14.33 2.19 -5.87
C PRO A 93 13.32 3.31 -5.65
N GLY A 94 12.89 3.98 -6.73
CA GLY A 94 11.87 5.02 -6.64
C GLY A 94 10.57 4.54 -5.98
N LYS A 95 10.12 3.33 -6.34
CA LYS A 95 8.89 2.72 -5.83
C LYS A 95 9.06 2.17 -4.42
N ALA A 96 10.19 1.53 -4.13
CA ALA A 96 10.51 1.04 -2.78
C ALA A 96 10.45 2.17 -1.75
N PHE A 97 11.15 3.28 -2.03
CA PHE A 97 11.17 4.43 -1.13
C PHE A 97 9.82 5.15 -1.04
N ALA A 98 9.02 5.17 -2.11
CA ALA A 98 7.67 5.72 -2.06
C ALA A 98 6.75 4.87 -1.16
N LEU A 99 6.83 3.55 -1.29
CA LEU A 99 6.10 2.60 -0.44
C LEU A 99 6.49 2.74 1.03
N LEU A 100 7.79 2.76 1.33
CA LEU A 100 8.28 2.93 2.70
C LEU A 100 7.95 4.30 3.29
N SER A 101 7.98 5.37 2.48
CA SER A 101 7.55 6.71 2.90
C SER A 101 6.08 6.73 3.31
N ALA A 102 5.21 6.10 2.50
CA ALA A 102 3.79 6.00 2.83
C ALA A 102 3.55 5.20 4.12
N LEU A 103 4.25 4.08 4.28
CA LEU A 103 4.14 3.20 5.45
C LEU A 103 4.68 3.83 6.74
N SER A 104 5.81 4.54 6.66
CA SER A 104 6.46 5.16 7.84
C SER A 104 5.91 6.54 8.21
N GLY A 105 5.22 7.20 7.27
CA GLY A 105 4.83 8.61 7.41
C GLY A 105 6.01 9.58 7.35
N ILE A 106 7.20 9.10 6.97
CA ILE A 106 8.40 9.93 6.81
C ILE A 106 8.40 10.51 5.40
N ASP A 107 8.71 11.81 5.28
CA ASP A 107 8.86 12.46 3.98
C ASP A 107 9.86 11.72 3.07
N LEU A 108 9.50 11.55 1.79
CA LEU A 108 10.27 10.80 0.83
C LEU A 108 11.71 11.33 0.65
N LYS A 109 11.90 12.65 0.65
CA LYS A 109 13.23 13.24 0.50
C LYS A 109 14.06 13.00 1.75
N LEU A 110 13.43 13.14 2.91
CA LEU A 110 14.09 12.86 4.19
C LEU A 110 14.50 11.39 4.29
N LEU A 111 13.62 10.46 3.93
CA LEU A 111 13.90 9.03 3.92
C LEU A 111 15.08 8.68 3.00
N LYS A 112 15.10 9.24 1.78
CA LYS A 112 16.18 9.02 0.80
C LYS A 112 17.53 9.62 1.22
N SER A 113 17.53 10.57 2.15
CA SER A 113 18.76 11.17 2.69
C SER A 113 19.37 10.38 3.85
N GLN A 114 18.64 9.38 4.38
CA GLN A 114 19.14 8.55 5.46
C GLN A 114 20.23 7.59 4.97
N LYS A 115 21.07 7.11 5.89
CA LYS A 115 22.04 6.06 5.58
C LYS A 115 21.30 4.75 5.36
N ALA A 116 21.84 3.87 4.51
CA ALA A 116 21.22 2.58 4.20
C ALA A 116 20.82 1.78 5.46
N GLY A 117 21.71 1.66 6.45
CA GLY A 117 21.38 0.99 7.71
C GLY A 117 20.20 1.64 8.46
N ASP A 118 20.17 2.97 8.52
CA ASP A 118 19.06 3.69 9.16
C ASP A 118 17.74 3.47 8.39
N VAL A 119 17.78 3.27 7.05
CA VAL A 119 16.59 2.95 6.24
C VAL A 119 16.07 1.55 6.56
N PHE A 120 16.95 0.57 6.76
CA PHE A 120 16.56 -0.77 7.15
C PHE A 120 15.96 -0.79 8.56
N ASP A 121 16.53 -0.06 9.51
CA ASP A 121 15.95 0.10 10.84
C ASP A 121 14.53 0.70 10.79
N ILE A 122 14.29 1.65 9.87
CA ILE A 122 12.96 2.23 9.63
C ILE A 122 12.01 1.20 9.03
N PHE A 123 12.47 0.40 8.07
CA PHE A 123 11.67 -0.67 7.47
C PHE A 123 11.23 -1.70 8.51
N ASP A 124 12.16 -2.17 9.34
CA ASP A 124 11.87 -3.14 10.39
C ASP A 124 10.85 -2.59 11.40
N ALA A 125 11.03 -1.33 11.83
CA ALA A 125 10.09 -0.65 12.72
C ALA A 125 8.68 -0.54 12.12
N VAL A 126 8.58 -0.26 10.82
CA VAL A 126 7.30 -0.20 10.10
C VAL A 126 6.60 -1.55 10.09
N VAL A 127 7.34 -2.62 9.81
CA VAL A 127 6.79 -3.99 9.76
C VAL A 127 6.35 -4.45 11.14
N GLU A 128 7.08 -4.07 12.19
CA GLU A 128 6.73 -4.41 13.58
C GLU A 128 5.45 -3.70 14.05
N GLU A 129 5.32 -2.40 13.78
CA GLU A 129 4.18 -1.60 14.24
C GLU A 129 2.92 -1.81 13.40
N ASN A 130 3.09 -2.06 12.10
CA ASN A 130 1.95 -2.24 11.20
C ASN A 130 1.67 -3.72 10.99
N ASP A 131 0.60 -4.22 11.60
CA ASP A 131 -0.03 -5.48 11.20
C ASP A 131 -0.73 -5.29 9.84
N LEU A 132 0.09 -5.21 8.81
CA LEU A 132 -0.29 -4.93 7.43
C LEU A 132 -1.31 -5.94 6.94
N GLU A 133 -1.12 -7.21 7.27
CA GLU A 133 -2.07 -8.28 6.95
C GLU A 133 -3.45 -8.00 7.52
N ARG A 134 -3.55 -7.64 8.81
CA ARG A 134 -4.82 -7.32 9.45
C ARG A 134 -5.45 -6.05 8.87
N LEU A 135 -4.66 -5.02 8.59
CA LEU A 135 -5.12 -3.76 8.00
C LEU A 135 -5.73 -4.00 6.61
N PHE A 136 -5.04 -4.70 5.72
CA PHE A 136 -5.54 -5.02 4.37
C PHE A 136 -6.79 -5.90 4.43
N ASN A 137 -6.79 -6.93 5.29
CA ASN A 137 -7.95 -7.79 5.46
C ASN A 137 -9.17 -7.01 5.97
N ARG A 138 -8.98 -6.05 6.88
CA ARG A 138 -10.05 -5.19 7.39
C ARG A 138 -10.55 -4.21 6.33
N ALA A 139 -9.66 -3.62 5.55
CA ALA A 139 -10.02 -2.74 4.43
C ALA A 139 -10.86 -3.49 3.40
N LYS A 140 -10.41 -4.69 2.98
CA LYS A 140 -11.15 -5.55 2.03
C LYS A 140 -12.54 -5.94 2.57
N LYS A 141 -12.62 -6.36 3.83
CA LYS A 141 -13.91 -6.70 4.49
C LYS A 141 -14.85 -5.50 4.54
N SER A 142 -14.35 -4.31 4.87
CA SER A 142 -15.15 -3.08 4.99
C SER A 142 -15.68 -2.63 3.62
N LEU A 143 -14.85 -2.70 2.59
CA LEU A 143 -15.23 -2.41 1.20
C LEU A 143 -16.26 -3.43 0.67
N ALA A 144 -16.05 -4.72 0.91
CA ALA A 144 -16.98 -5.77 0.51
C ALA A 144 -18.36 -5.60 1.18
N ALA A 145 -18.39 -5.37 2.50
CA ALA A 145 -19.62 -5.12 3.24
C ALA A 145 -20.39 -3.91 2.70
N THR A 146 -19.67 -2.85 2.30
CA THR A 146 -20.28 -1.65 1.71
C THR A 146 -20.88 -1.93 0.33
N LYS A 147 -20.17 -2.67 -0.54
CA LYS A 147 -20.68 -3.08 -1.86
C LYS A 147 -21.95 -3.93 -1.73
N VAL A 148 -22.00 -4.88 -0.79
CA VAL A 148 -23.18 -5.72 -0.53
C VAL A 148 -24.37 -4.87 -0.07
N LYS A 149 -24.17 -3.95 0.88
CA LYS A 149 -25.23 -3.05 1.36
C LYS A 149 -25.76 -2.14 0.24
N MET A 150 -24.88 -1.60 -0.60
CA MET A 150 -25.28 -0.78 -1.75
C MET A 150 -26.06 -1.59 -2.80
N ALA A 151 -25.63 -2.82 -3.10
CA ALA A 151 -26.33 -3.71 -4.02
C ALA A 151 -27.73 -4.08 -3.50
N PHE A 152 -27.86 -4.35 -2.20
CA PHE A 152 -29.15 -4.60 -1.56
C PHE A 152 -30.06 -3.37 -1.63
N MET A 153 -29.56 -2.17 -1.28
CA MET A 153 -30.34 -0.93 -1.39
C MET A 153 -30.79 -0.65 -2.83
N LYS A 154 -29.93 -0.89 -3.83
CA LYS A 154 -30.32 -0.78 -5.25
C LYS A 154 -31.42 -1.77 -5.63
N LYS A 155 -31.34 -3.02 -5.17
CA LYS A 155 -32.40 -4.02 -5.41
C LYS A 155 -33.71 -3.66 -4.73
N VAL A 156 -33.67 -3.16 -3.49
CA VAL A 156 -34.86 -2.73 -2.74
C VAL A 156 -35.50 -1.51 -3.42
N LYS A 157 -34.73 -0.50 -3.82
CA LYS A 157 -35.23 0.65 -4.60
C LYS A 157 -35.89 0.21 -5.90
N LYS A 158 -35.22 -0.66 -6.67
CA LYS A 158 -35.74 -1.18 -7.94
C LYS A 158 -37.04 -1.95 -7.76
N ALA A 159 -37.17 -2.73 -6.68
CA ALA A 159 -38.39 -3.47 -6.34
C ALA A 159 -39.53 -2.55 -5.85
N THR A 160 -39.23 -1.48 -5.09
CA THR A 160 -40.25 -0.52 -4.65
C THR A 160 -40.72 0.39 -5.79
N GLU A 161 -39.83 0.75 -6.72
CA GLU A 161 -40.21 1.48 -7.94
C GLU A 161 -41.10 0.64 -8.86
N THR A 162 -40.81 -0.66 -9.04
CA THR A 162 -41.67 -1.56 -9.84
C THR A 162 -43.02 -1.83 -9.20
N VAL A 163 -43.12 -1.90 -7.86
CA VAL A 163 -44.39 -2.05 -7.14
C VAL A 163 -45.21 -0.74 -7.17
N SER A 164 -44.57 0.43 -7.12
CA SER A 164 -45.28 1.72 -7.27
C SER A 164 -45.82 1.97 -8.68
N ALA A 165 -45.23 1.34 -9.70
CA ALA A 165 -45.67 1.44 -11.10
C ALA A 165 -46.81 0.47 -11.45
N SER A 166 -46.96 -0.65 -10.72
CA SER A 166 -48.04 -1.62 -10.90
C SER A 166 -49.27 -1.37 -10.00
N VAL A 167 -49.17 -0.46 -9.04
CA VAL A 167 -50.28 0.02 -8.20
C VAL A 167 -50.58 1.47 -8.56
N LYS A 168 -51.07 1.69 -9.79
CA LYS A 168 -51.76 2.93 -10.16
C LYS A 168 -53.17 2.53 -10.64
N PRO A 169 -54.24 2.96 -9.95
CA PRO A 169 -55.62 2.65 -10.34
C PRO A 169 -56.01 3.30 -11.66
#